data_AF-A0A3L7PSP7-F1
#
_entry.id   AF-A0A3L7PSP7-F1
#
_cell.length_a   1.000
_cell.length_b   1.000
_cell.length_c   1.000
_cell.angle_alpha   90.00
_cell.angle_beta   90.00
_cell.angle_gamma   90.00
#
_symmetry.space_group_name_H-M   'P 1'
#
loop_
_entity.id
_entity.type
_entity.pdbx_description
1 polymer ?
#
loop_
_entity_poly.entity_id
_entity_poly.type
_entity_poly.pdbx_seq_one_letter_code
_entity_poly.pdbx_strand_id
1 'polypeptide(L)'
;KEFMIDNFKSPKGARWKVSGSPGGRGGLEYTGDNVEDYKRRCEIKSADKKESWQALINLCRVLNQTPPENLKTELEKILDIDGLLWFLALDIGLINGDGYWIRSSDYSIALDEKGKFHILPHDMNEAFHAPHGPGMGGPGGRGGPGGGPGGFPAPPKPTDIFPFFLRDMLELDDAQRKKLDALQKDTDTKLEALFTPEQRKQLEEMKNAPPMVFPFPGGSGGGPGGFGGGAGGGQPNMGSGLEINPLAGLTDPSKPLRSKIFAVPELKQAYLAKIRQLAQEDLDWAKMAPTVKALRDLVDAEIKADTRKLTSYQAFLNSTADSLPEDAGRSDSLRHFFEARRKFLLNFQESPRAK
;
A
#
# COMPACT_ATOMS: atom_id res chain seq x y z
N LYS A 1 10.25 -24.42 8.92
CA LYS A 1 9.89 -25.85 8.72
C LYS A 1 8.59 -26.17 9.45
N GLU A 2 8.47 -25.80 10.73
CA GLU A 2 7.24 -25.90 11.55
C GLU A 2 5.99 -25.41 10.82
N PHE A 3 6.01 -24.18 10.29
CA PHE A 3 4.91 -23.66 9.47
C PHE A 3 4.40 -24.64 8.40
N MET A 4 5.29 -25.34 7.69
CA MET A 4 4.88 -26.29 6.64
C MET A 4 4.25 -27.55 7.25
N ILE A 5 4.75 -28.00 8.41
CA ILE A 5 4.19 -29.13 9.15
C ILE A 5 2.79 -28.80 9.63
N ASP A 6 2.62 -27.65 10.28
CA ASP A 6 1.36 -27.28 10.92
C ASP A 6 0.24 -27.05 9.89
N ASN A 7 0.57 -26.50 8.72
CA ASN A 7 -0.42 -26.14 7.70
C ASN A 7 -0.57 -27.18 6.58
N PHE A 8 0.48 -27.95 6.26
CA PHE A 8 0.49 -28.88 5.12
C PHE A 8 0.87 -30.31 5.51
N LYS A 9 1.01 -30.59 6.82
CA LYS A 9 1.33 -31.92 7.38
C LYS A 9 2.66 -32.50 6.86
N SER A 10 3.54 -31.64 6.33
CA SER A 10 4.84 -32.04 5.78
C SER A 10 5.88 -30.92 5.93
N PRO A 11 7.14 -31.24 6.29
CA PRO A 11 8.21 -30.25 6.30
C PRO A 11 8.78 -29.93 4.91
N LYS A 12 8.35 -30.67 3.87
CA LYS A 12 8.83 -30.53 2.50
C LYS A 12 8.12 -29.38 1.78
N GLY A 13 8.74 -28.92 0.71
CA GLY A 13 8.26 -27.80 -0.10
C GLY A 13 9.24 -26.64 -0.13
N ALA A 14 8.76 -25.50 -0.57
CA ALA A 14 9.54 -24.26 -0.65
C ALA A 14 8.73 -23.07 -0.14
N ARG A 15 9.41 -22.03 0.34
CA ARG A 15 8.76 -20.79 0.76
C ARG A 15 9.53 -19.58 0.28
N TRP A 16 8.80 -18.54 -0.08
CA TRP A 16 9.35 -17.24 -0.42
C TRP A 16 8.67 -16.13 0.38
N LYS A 17 9.43 -15.09 0.70
CA LYS A 17 8.92 -13.81 1.17
C LYS A 17 9.03 -12.80 0.04
N VAL A 18 7.97 -12.03 -0.19
CA VAL A 18 7.99 -10.86 -1.04
C VAL A 18 7.92 -9.64 -0.14
N SER A 19 9.06 -8.98 0.05
CA SER A 19 9.19 -7.86 0.99
C SER A 19 8.69 -6.56 0.38
N GLY A 20 8.20 -5.65 1.21
CA GLY A 20 8.02 -4.24 0.89
C GLY A 20 9.27 -3.64 0.24
N SER A 21 9.13 -3.24 -1.02
CA SER A 21 10.17 -2.50 -1.74
C SER A 21 9.50 -1.52 -2.70
N PRO A 22 9.71 -0.19 -2.52
CA PRO A 22 9.28 0.79 -3.51
C PRO A 22 9.82 0.41 -4.90
N GLY A 23 8.93 0.14 -5.86
CA GLY A 23 9.31 -0.29 -7.20
C GLY A 23 9.83 -1.74 -7.33
N GLY A 24 9.70 -2.57 -6.28
CA GLY A 24 10.24 -3.93 -6.24
C GLY A 24 9.60 -4.93 -7.21
N ARG A 25 8.45 -4.59 -7.81
CA ARG A 25 7.70 -5.43 -8.79
C ARG A 25 7.49 -6.87 -8.29
N GLY A 26 7.06 -7.02 -7.04
CA GLY A 26 6.74 -8.30 -6.43
C GLY A 26 5.38 -8.86 -6.83
N GLY A 27 4.83 -8.50 -7.99
CA GLY A 27 3.44 -8.77 -8.36
C GLY A 27 3.14 -10.19 -8.84
N LEU A 28 4.15 -11.05 -9.02
CA LEU A 28 4.07 -12.31 -9.77
C LEU A 28 3.89 -12.11 -11.28
N GLU A 29 4.44 -11.01 -11.83
CA GLU A 29 4.59 -10.86 -13.27
C GLU A 29 5.52 -11.94 -13.84
N TYR A 30 5.17 -12.47 -15.01
CA TYR A 30 6.07 -13.31 -15.76
C TYR A 30 7.08 -12.46 -16.53
N THR A 31 8.37 -12.60 -16.21
CA THR A 31 9.45 -11.82 -16.85
C THR A 31 10.43 -12.69 -17.62
N GLY A 32 9.97 -13.84 -18.11
CA GLY A 32 10.80 -14.84 -18.76
C GLY A 32 11.33 -15.90 -17.79
N ASP A 33 12.26 -16.73 -18.27
CA ASP A 33 12.75 -17.92 -17.55
C ASP A 33 14.06 -17.68 -16.77
N ASN A 34 14.55 -16.44 -16.74
CA ASN A 34 15.75 -16.09 -15.99
C ASN A 34 15.47 -16.05 -14.47
N VAL A 35 15.97 -17.03 -13.74
CA VAL A 35 15.77 -17.17 -12.29
C VAL A 35 16.24 -15.95 -11.49
N GLU A 36 17.30 -15.27 -11.94
CA GLU A 36 17.83 -14.10 -11.23
C GLU A 36 16.83 -12.95 -11.18
N ASP A 37 15.90 -12.86 -12.13
CA ASP A 37 14.86 -11.83 -12.12
C ASP A 37 13.84 -12.04 -11.01
N TYR A 38 13.60 -13.29 -10.61
CA TYR A 38 12.70 -13.66 -9.53
C TYR A 38 13.41 -13.56 -8.18
N LYS A 39 14.70 -13.93 -8.09
CA LYS A 39 15.52 -13.76 -6.88
C LYS A 39 15.65 -12.30 -6.44
N ARG A 40 15.59 -11.34 -7.36
CA ARG A 40 15.58 -9.90 -7.03
C ARG A 40 14.27 -9.41 -6.40
N ARG A 41 13.19 -10.18 -6.51
CA ARG A 41 11.82 -9.79 -6.09
C ARG A 41 11.32 -10.61 -4.90
N CYS A 42 11.79 -11.84 -4.77
CA CYS A 42 11.35 -12.80 -3.79
C CYS A 42 12.58 -13.39 -3.09
N GLU A 43 12.55 -13.45 -1.76
CA GLU A 43 13.59 -14.09 -0.97
C GLU A 43 13.16 -15.51 -0.59
N ILE A 44 13.94 -16.53 -0.96
CA ILE A 44 13.62 -17.91 -0.57
C ILE A 44 13.97 -18.16 0.90
N LYS A 45 13.03 -18.72 1.65
CA LYS A 45 13.11 -19.03 3.10
C LYS A 45 13.23 -20.53 3.37
N SER A 46 13.51 -21.30 2.33
CA SER A 46 13.78 -22.75 2.32
C SER A 46 15.09 -23.02 1.61
N ALA A 47 15.47 -24.29 1.45
CA ALA A 47 16.64 -24.64 0.64
C ALA A 47 16.51 -24.04 -0.78
N ASP A 48 17.55 -23.34 -1.24
CA ASP A 48 17.63 -22.75 -2.57
C ASP A 48 17.84 -23.84 -3.63
N LYS A 49 16.73 -24.26 -4.25
CA LYS A 49 16.68 -25.33 -5.24
C LYS A 49 16.20 -24.80 -6.58
N LYS A 50 16.85 -25.24 -7.66
CA LYS A 50 16.50 -24.86 -9.03
C LYS A 50 15.04 -25.20 -9.35
N GLU A 51 14.57 -26.36 -8.89
CA GLU A 51 13.22 -26.86 -9.15
C GLU A 51 12.16 -25.97 -8.49
N SER A 52 12.46 -25.42 -7.31
CA SER A 52 11.56 -24.51 -6.59
C SER A 52 11.37 -23.21 -7.36
N TRP A 53 12.44 -22.65 -7.92
CA TRP A 53 12.34 -21.47 -8.77
C TRP A 53 11.65 -21.74 -10.09
N GLN A 54 11.92 -22.89 -10.73
CA GLN A 54 11.22 -23.29 -11.95
C GLN A 54 9.71 -23.43 -11.71
N ALA A 55 9.30 -23.96 -10.56
CA ALA A 55 7.89 -24.03 -10.19
C ALA A 55 7.28 -22.62 -10.03
N LEU A 56 7.99 -21.69 -9.38
CA LEU A 56 7.52 -20.31 -9.22
C LEU A 56 7.42 -19.57 -10.56
N ILE A 57 8.41 -19.73 -11.44
CA ILE A 57 8.39 -19.20 -12.82
C ILE A 57 7.18 -19.77 -13.56
N ASN A 58 6.93 -21.07 -13.43
CA ASN A 58 5.77 -21.71 -14.04
C ASN A 58 4.44 -21.15 -13.52
N LEU A 59 4.32 -20.89 -12.21
CA LEU A 59 3.15 -20.22 -11.65
C LEU A 59 2.94 -18.84 -12.31
N CYS A 60 3.98 -18.01 -12.36
CA CYS A 60 3.90 -16.70 -13.02
C CYS A 60 3.50 -16.84 -14.49
N ARG A 61 4.09 -17.79 -15.22
CA ARG A 61 3.78 -18.05 -16.63
C ARG A 61 2.30 -18.42 -16.83
N VAL A 62 1.80 -19.40 -16.08
CA VAL A 62 0.39 -19.83 -16.14
C VAL A 62 -0.54 -18.69 -15.78
N LEU A 63 -0.25 -17.94 -14.70
CA LEU A 63 -1.07 -16.81 -14.28
C LEU A 63 -1.16 -15.71 -15.36
N ASN A 64 -0.04 -15.39 -16.01
CA ASN A 64 0.05 -14.23 -16.90
C ASN A 64 -0.34 -14.55 -18.35
N GLN A 65 -0.03 -15.76 -18.84
CA GLN A 65 -0.13 -16.12 -20.25
C GLN A 65 -1.32 -17.04 -20.58
N THR A 66 -1.93 -17.69 -19.60
CA THR A 66 -3.13 -18.50 -19.86
C THR A 66 -4.34 -17.61 -20.16
N PRO A 67 -5.09 -17.85 -21.25
CA PRO A 67 -6.32 -17.12 -21.55
C PRO A 67 -7.36 -17.25 -20.43
N PRO A 68 -8.17 -16.20 -20.14
CA PRO A 68 -9.12 -16.21 -19.02
C PRO A 68 -10.08 -17.41 -19.00
N GLU A 69 -10.51 -17.90 -20.16
CA GLU A 69 -11.39 -19.05 -20.32
C GLU A 69 -10.78 -20.37 -19.82
N ASN A 70 -9.46 -20.49 -19.79
CA ASN A 70 -8.73 -21.67 -19.34
C ASN A 70 -8.00 -21.46 -18.00
N LEU A 71 -7.89 -20.20 -17.56
CA LEU A 71 -7.03 -19.81 -16.44
C LEU A 71 -7.40 -20.52 -15.14
N LYS A 72 -8.70 -20.62 -14.82
CA LYS A 72 -9.17 -21.33 -13.62
C LYS A 72 -8.69 -22.78 -13.61
N THR A 73 -8.96 -23.53 -14.67
CA THR A 73 -8.60 -24.95 -14.80
C THR A 73 -7.09 -25.17 -14.72
N GLU A 74 -6.28 -24.29 -15.31
CA GLU A 74 -4.82 -24.42 -15.24
C GLU A 74 -4.26 -24.04 -13.87
N LEU A 75 -4.78 -22.99 -13.23
CA LEU A 75 -4.36 -22.62 -11.87
C LEU A 75 -4.80 -23.67 -10.85
N GLU A 76 -5.98 -24.29 -10.99
CA GLU A 76 -6.45 -25.37 -10.12
C GLU A 76 -5.55 -26.61 -10.12
N LYS A 77 -4.56 -26.73 -11.01
CA LYS A 77 -3.56 -27.79 -10.97
C LYS A 77 -2.40 -27.45 -10.03
N ILE A 78 -2.06 -26.18 -9.91
CA ILE A 78 -0.79 -25.73 -9.28
C ILE A 78 -0.99 -24.76 -8.12
N LEU A 79 -2.19 -24.21 -7.91
CA LEU A 79 -2.47 -23.17 -6.93
C LEU A 79 -3.71 -23.56 -6.11
N ASP A 80 -3.69 -23.22 -4.83
CA ASP A 80 -4.86 -23.22 -3.96
C ASP A 80 -5.70 -21.97 -4.25
N ILE A 81 -6.76 -22.16 -5.06
CA ILE A 81 -7.64 -21.07 -5.48
C ILE A 81 -8.40 -20.48 -4.29
N ASP A 82 -8.96 -21.29 -3.39
CA ASP A 82 -9.75 -20.78 -2.28
C ASP A 82 -8.88 -19.94 -1.34
N GLY A 83 -7.68 -20.42 -1.01
CA GLY A 83 -6.69 -19.68 -0.23
C GLY A 83 -6.27 -18.36 -0.91
N LEU A 84 -6.06 -18.36 -2.24
CA LEU A 84 -5.78 -17.14 -2.99
C LEU A 84 -6.95 -16.13 -2.91
N LEU A 85 -8.19 -16.59 -3.08
CA LEU A 85 -9.35 -15.69 -3.04
C LEU A 85 -9.53 -15.07 -1.66
N TRP A 86 -9.27 -15.83 -0.58
CA TRP A 86 -9.23 -15.30 0.78
C TRP A 86 -8.10 -14.31 1.00
N PHE A 87 -6.89 -14.60 0.51
CA PHE A 87 -5.77 -13.66 0.54
C PHE A 87 -6.15 -12.32 -0.08
N LEU A 88 -6.70 -12.32 -1.30
CA LEU A 88 -7.13 -11.09 -1.97
C LEU A 88 -8.26 -10.38 -1.22
N ALA A 89 -9.17 -11.12 -0.59
CA ALA A 89 -10.29 -10.57 0.15
C ALA A 89 -9.85 -9.91 1.46
N LEU A 90 -8.92 -10.53 2.19
CA LEU A 90 -8.36 -9.98 3.42
C LEU A 90 -7.50 -8.74 3.13
N ASP A 91 -6.65 -8.79 2.10
CA ASP A 91 -5.71 -7.71 1.75
C ASP A 91 -6.45 -6.37 1.52
N ILE A 92 -7.49 -6.36 0.68
CA ILE A 92 -8.27 -5.14 0.43
C ILE A 92 -9.43 -4.95 1.41
N GLY A 93 -9.99 -6.03 1.94
CA GLY A 93 -11.11 -5.97 2.90
C GLY A 93 -10.69 -5.29 4.18
N LEU A 94 -9.47 -5.58 4.66
CA LEU A 94 -8.86 -4.99 5.84
C LEU A 94 -8.02 -3.74 5.54
N ILE A 95 -7.94 -3.33 4.26
CA ILE A 95 -7.20 -2.16 3.77
C ILE A 95 -5.74 -2.23 4.21
N ASN A 96 -5.00 -3.24 3.77
CA ASN A 96 -3.57 -3.33 4.07
C ASN A 96 -2.76 -2.30 3.23
N GLY A 97 -2.38 -1.17 3.81
CA GLY A 97 -1.85 0.02 3.12
C GLY A 97 -0.51 -0.15 2.40
N ASP A 98 0.19 -1.25 2.61
CA ASP A 98 1.43 -1.63 1.91
C ASP A 98 1.38 -3.06 1.33
N GLY A 99 0.23 -3.72 1.39
CA GLY A 99 0.02 -5.06 0.86
C GLY A 99 0.00 -5.17 -0.67
N TYR A 100 -0.50 -6.32 -1.15
CA TYR A 100 -0.42 -6.66 -2.57
C TYR A 100 -1.21 -5.70 -3.46
N TRP A 101 -2.43 -5.32 -3.05
CA TRP A 101 -3.33 -4.47 -3.84
C TRP A 101 -2.78 -3.06 -4.13
N ILE A 102 -1.78 -2.61 -3.35
CA ILE A 102 -1.18 -1.28 -3.50
C ILE A 102 0.28 -1.35 -3.96
N ARG A 103 1.13 -2.12 -3.30
CA ARG A 103 2.58 -2.16 -3.56
C ARG A 103 3.08 -3.46 -4.19
N SER A 104 2.21 -4.45 -4.38
CA SER A 104 2.61 -5.78 -4.83
C SER A 104 3.65 -6.41 -3.89
N SER A 105 3.51 -6.20 -2.58
CA SER A 105 4.44 -6.64 -1.54
C SER A 105 3.74 -7.18 -0.31
N ASP A 106 4.53 -7.59 0.68
CA ASP A 106 4.13 -8.01 2.03
C ASP A 106 3.17 -9.20 2.00
N TYR A 107 3.64 -10.23 1.30
CA TYR A 107 3.02 -11.54 1.31
C TYR A 107 4.08 -12.64 1.24
N SER A 108 3.68 -13.84 1.62
CA SER A 108 4.50 -15.04 1.54
C SER A 108 3.90 -16.02 0.55
N ILE A 109 4.77 -16.81 -0.07
CA ILE A 109 4.41 -17.87 -1.00
C ILE A 109 4.90 -19.17 -0.39
N ALA A 110 4.04 -20.19 -0.34
CA ALA A 110 4.44 -21.55 0.00
C ALA A 110 4.13 -22.48 -1.17
N LEU A 111 5.04 -23.40 -1.47
CA LEU A 111 4.83 -24.54 -2.35
C LEU A 111 4.84 -25.79 -1.47
N ASP A 112 3.73 -26.50 -1.39
CA ASP A 112 3.62 -27.74 -0.63
C ASP A 112 4.30 -28.92 -1.35
N GLU A 113 4.36 -30.08 -0.67
CA GLU A 113 4.98 -31.28 -1.25
C GLU A 113 4.18 -31.90 -2.42
N LYS A 114 2.91 -31.50 -2.58
CA LYS A 114 2.02 -31.96 -3.65
C LYS A 114 2.11 -31.07 -4.89
N GLY A 115 2.94 -30.04 -4.86
CA GLY A 115 3.11 -29.09 -5.96
C GLY A 115 2.05 -28.00 -5.99
N LYS A 116 1.35 -27.75 -4.87
CA LYS A 116 0.37 -26.68 -4.73
C LYS A 116 0.98 -25.44 -4.10
N PHE A 117 0.78 -24.30 -4.77
CA PHE A 117 1.10 -22.99 -4.25
C PHE A 117 0.00 -22.49 -3.31
N HIS A 118 0.41 -21.77 -2.27
CA HIS A 118 -0.44 -21.04 -1.35
C HIS A 118 0.10 -19.62 -1.20
N ILE A 119 -0.77 -18.63 -1.37
CA ILE A 119 -0.45 -17.20 -1.18
C ILE A 119 -0.97 -16.79 0.19
N LEU A 120 -0.10 -16.19 1.00
CA LEU A 120 -0.33 -16.00 2.42
C LEU A 120 -0.10 -14.53 2.79
N PRO A 121 -0.99 -13.91 3.59
CA PRO A 121 -0.74 -12.59 4.13
C PRO A 121 0.55 -12.56 4.96
N HIS A 122 1.26 -11.44 4.90
CA HIS A 122 2.43 -11.13 5.73
C HIS A 122 2.40 -9.63 6.05
N ASP A 123 3.07 -9.20 7.12
CA ASP A 123 3.24 -7.77 7.44
C ASP A 123 1.96 -6.92 7.29
N MET A 124 0.86 -7.33 7.94
CA MET A 124 -0.40 -6.57 7.88
C MET A 124 -0.46 -5.45 8.93
N ASN A 125 0.66 -4.78 9.21
CA ASN A 125 0.73 -3.71 10.20
C ASN A 125 0.07 -2.41 9.70
N GLU A 126 -0.08 -2.23 8.39
CA GLU A 126 -0.80 -1.10 7.78
C GLU A 126 -2.28 -1.43 7.48
N ALA A 127 -2.86 -2.42 8.17
CA ALA A 127 -4.28 -2.75 8.09
C ALA A 127 -5.11 -2.02 9.16
N PHE A 128 -6.43 -2.00 8.98
CA PHE A 128 -7.42 -1.42 9.92
C PHE A 128 -7.43 0.11 10.02
N HIS A 129 -6.93 0.80 8.99
CA HIS A 129 -7.09 2.24 8.85
C HIS A 129 -7.26 2.64 7.38
N ALA A 130 -7.63 3.90 7.14
CA ALA A 130 -7.64 4.42 5.78
C ALA A 130 -6.20 4.47 5.22
N PRO A 131 -6.00 4.29 3.90
CA PRO A 131 -4.67 4.37 3.32
C PRO A 131 -4.09 5.77 3.55
N HIS A 132 -2.92 5.85 4.16
CA HIS A 132 -2.14 7.07 4.20
C HIS A 132 -1.44 7.24 2.84
N GLY A 133 -1.45 8.45 2.28
CA GLY A 133 -0.81 8.74 0.99
C GLY A 133 0.67 8.28 0.98
N PRO A 134 1.24 7.98 -0.19
CA PRO A 134 2.60 7.47 -0.28
C PRO A 134 3.58 8.43 0.39
N GLY A 135 4.18 8.00 1.52
CA GLY A 135 5.27 8.70 2.20
C GLY A 135 4.98 9.30 3.58
N MET A 136 3.83 9.06 4.21
CA MET A 136 3.52 9.56 5.57
C MET A 136 3.11 8.42 6.50
N GLY A 137 4.04 7.50 6.76
CA GLY A 137 3.87 6.38 7.68
C GLY A 137 5.18 6.12 8.41
N GLY A 138 5.46 6.94 9.41
CA GLY A 138 6.65 6.81 10.25
C GLY A 138 6.49 7.67 11.50
N PRO A 139 6.18 7.09 12.66
CA PRO A 139 6.11 7.87 13.89
C PRO A 139 7.52 8.12 14.40
N GLY A 140 7.97 9.37 14.42
CA GLY A 140 9.27 9.71 15.03
C GLY A 140 10.03 10.92 14.48
N GLY A 141 9.46 11.73 13.60
CA GLY A 141 10.09 12.98 13.14
C GLY A 141 10.15 14.02 14.26
N ARG A 142 11.30 14.14 14.91
CA ARG A 142 11.64 15.11 15.97
C ARG A 142 11.35 16.54 15.51
N GLY A 143 10.20 17.07 15.91
CA GLY A 143 9.79 18.44 15.67
C GLY A 143 10.75 19.42 16.33
N GLY A 144 11.46 20.21 15.52
CA GLY A 144 12.16 21.40 15.98
C GLY A 144 11.15 22.44 16.50
N PRO A 145 11.56 23.33 17.43
CA PRO A 145 10.63 24.18 18.14
C PRO A 145 10.08 25.27 17.21
N GLY A 146 8.79 25.16 16.85
CA GLY A 146 8.09 26.25 16.15
C GLY A 146 6.90 25.91 15.27
N GLY A 147 6.51 24.64 15.10
CA GLY A 147 5.35 24.27 14.26
C GLY A 147 4.28 23.54 15.06
N GLY A 148 3.04 24.04 15.03
CA GLY A 148 1.88 23.40 15.67
C GLY A 148 1.56 22.00 15.12
N PRO A 149 0.66 21.25 15.78
CA PRO A 149 0.46 19.83 15.52
C PRO A 149 -0.20 19.62 14.14
N GLY A 150 0.48 18.92 13.22
CA GLY A 150 -0.13 18.40 11.98
C GLY A 150 0.17 19.12 10.66
N GLY A 151 1.23 19.92 10.56
CA GLY A 151 1.61 20.55 9.29
C GLY A 151 2.38 19.62 8.35
N PHE A 152 1.83 19.34 7.16
CA PHE A 152 2.60 18.84 6.00
C PHE A 152 3.87 19.71 5.80
N PRO A 153 5.00 19.15 5.32
CA PRO A 153 6.08 20.00 4.82
C PRO A 153 5.50 20.88 3.71
N ALA A 154 5.70 22.19 3.83
CA ALA A 154 5.16 23.15 2.87
C ALA A 154 5.58 22.75 1.44
N PRO A 155 4.71 22.90 0.43
CA PRO A 155 5.07 22.64 -0.95
C PRO A 155 6.31 23.47 -1.35
N PRO A 156 7.17 22.95 -2.23
CA PRO A 156 8.38 23.65 -2.64
C PRO A 156 8.02 25.01 -3.24
N LYS A 157 8.78 26.04 -2.85
CA LYS A 157 8.57 27.40 -3.37
C LYS A 157 9.07 27.47 -4.82
N PRO A 158 8.48 28.34 -5.66
CA PRO A 158 8.94 28.52 -7.04
C PRO A 158 10.43 28.89 -7.19
N THR A 159 11.04 29.44 -6.13
CA THR A 159 12.45 29.84 -6.12
C THR A 159 13.39 28.76 -5.55
N ASP A 160 12.87 27.64 -5.04
CA ASP A 160 13.70 26.59 -4.44
C ASP A 160 14.54 25.88 -5.52
N ILE A 161 15.86 26.07 -5.48
CA ILE A 161 16.81 25.43 -6.41
C ILE A 161 16.83 23.92 -6.22
N PHE A 162 16.69 23.49 -4.97
CA PHE A 162 16.73 22.08 -4.60
C PHE A 162 15.75 21.81 -3.45
N PRO A 163 14.53 21.30 -3.76
CA PRO A 163 13.47 21.06 -2.78
C PRO A 163 13.89 20.19 -1.60
N PHE A 164 13.29 20.46 -0.44
CA PHE A 164 13.61 19.77 0.82
C PHE A 164 13.46 18.25 0.71
N PHE A 165 12.38 17.76 0.08
CA PHE A 165 12.15 16.32 -0.07
C PHE A 165 13.23 15.59 -0.90
N LEU A 166 13.88 16.28 -1.85
CA LEU A 166 15.00 15.69 -2.61
C LEU A 166 16.27 15.62 -1.79
N ARG A 167 16.48 16.55 -0.85
CA ARG A 167 17.62 16.53 0.08
C ARG A 167 17.53 15.33 1.02
N ASP A 168 16.32 15.03 1.46
CA ASP A 168 16.04 13.90 2.34
C ASP A 168 16.09 12.57 1.59
N MET A 169 15.54 12.50 0.38
CA MET A 169 15.59 11.29 -0.46
C MET A 169 17.02 10.88 -0.84
N LEU A 170 17.93 11.85 -0.97
CA LEU A 170 19.34 11.61 -1.25
C LEU A 170 20.21 11.48 0.00
N GLU A 171 19.59 11.51 1.20
CA GLU A 171 20.27 11.41 2.48
C GLU A 171 21.44 12.40 2.63
N LEU A 172 21.25 13.65 2.18
CA LEU A 172 22.33 14.65 2.20
C LEU A 172 22.78 14.98 3.63
N ASP A 173 24.09 15.10 3.82
CA ASP A 173 24.70 15.48 5.10
C ASP A 173 24.59 16.99 5.40
N ASP A 174 24.90 17.39 6.63
CA ASP A 174 24.81 18.78 7.09
C ASP A 174 25.68 19.75 6.29
N ALA A 175 26.84 19.31 5.82
CA ALA A 175 27.76 20.14 5.04
C ALA A 175 27.23 20.38 3.62
N GLN A 176 26.61 19.36 3.01
CA GLN A 176 25.94 19.45 1.71
C GLN A 176 24.69 20.33 1.79
N ARG A 177 23.87 20.18 2.83
CA ARG A 177 22.69 21.02 3.07
C ARG A 177 23.07 22.49 3.21
N LYS A 178 24.12 22.79 3.99
CA LYS A 178 24.62 24.15 4.18
C LYS A 178 25.11 24.81 2.89
N LYS A 179 25.71 24.03 1.97
CA LYS A 179 26.12 24.51 0.64
C LYS A 179 24.91 24.85 -0.24
N LEU A 180 23.86 24.02 -0.20
CA LEU A 180 22.62 24.28 -0.93
C LEU A 180 21.89 25.51 -0.40
N ASP A 181 21.89 25.75 0.91
CA ASP A 181 21.29 26.96 1.50
C ASP A 181 22.06 28.23 1.11
N ALA A 182 23.38 28.16 1.07
CA ALA A 182 24.20 29.28 0.60
C ALA A 182 23.93 29.59 -0.88
N LEU A 183 23.78 28.56 -1.72
CA LEU A 183 23.43 28.71 -3.12
C LEU A 183 22.02 29.29 -3.29
N GLN A 184 21.05 28.82 -2.50
CA GLN A 184 19.69 29.36 -2.48
C GLN A 184 19.70 30.87 -2.19
N LYS A 185 20.44 31.30 -1.18
CA LYS A 185 20.54 32.72 -0.79
C LYS A 185 21.18 33.59 -1.88
N ASP A 186 22.23 33.09 -2.53
CA ASP A 186 22.88 33.80 -3.64
C ASP A 186 21.92 33.96 -4.84
N THR A 187 21.19 32.88 -5.17
CA THR A 187 20.18 32.91 -6.24
C THR A 187 19.01 33.83 -5.89
N ASP A 188 18.50 33.81 -4.65
CA ASP A 188 17.43 34.72 -4.22
C ASP A 188 17.86 36.18 -4.37
N THR A 189 19.08 36.51 -3.94
CA THR A 189 19.65 37.86 -4.07
C THR A 189 19.75 38.30 -5.54
N LYS A 190 20.17 37.38 -6.42
CA LYS A 190 20.27 37.64 -7.86
C LYS A 190 18.89 37.80 -8.51
N LEU A 191 17.92 36.96 -8.15
CA LEU A 191 16.55 37.04 -8.64
C LEU A 191 15.88 38.35 -8.23
N GLU A 192 16.08 38.79 -6.98
CA GLU A 192 15.60 40.10 -6.52
C GLU A 192 16.19 41.22 -7.37
N ALA A 193 17.51 41.24 -7.58
CA ALA A 193 18.16 42.28 -8.39
C ALA A 193 17.70 42.31 -9.86
N LEU A 194 17.26 41.17 -10.41
CA LEU A 194 16.82 41.04 -11.80
C LEU A 194 15.37 41.49 -12.05
N PHE A 195 14.48 41.35 -11.07
CA PHE A 195 13.05 41.63 -11.25
C PHE A 195 12.66 43.08 -10.99
N THR A 196 11.70 43.60 -11.78
CA THR A 196 11.07 44.90 -11.54
C THR A 196 10.22 44.88 -10.26
N PRO A 197 9.88 46.05 -9.67
CA PRO A 197 9.04 46.11 -8.48
C PRO A 197 7.72 45.34 -8.62
N GLU A 198 7.08 45.40 -9.79
CA GLU A 198 5.83 44.71 -10.09
C GLU A 198 6.02 43.18 -10.18
N GLN A 199 7.12 42.72 -10.77
CA GLN A 199 7.46 41.29 -10.88
C GLN A 199 7.80 40.69 -9.51
N ARG A 200 8.50 41.44 -8.64
CA ARG A 200 8.77 41.02 -7.26
C ARG A 200 7.47 40.85 -6.48
N LYS A 201 6.52 41.78 -6.66
CA LYS A 201 5.20 41.69 -6.03
C LYS A 201 4.41 40.46 -6.49
N GLN A 202 4.41 40.17 -7.80
CA GLN A 202 3.78 38.95 -8.35
C GLN A 202 4.44 37.67 -7.81
N LEU A 203 5.77 37.64 -7.68
CA LEU A 203 6.48 36.49 -7.14
C LEU A 203 6.16 36.25 -5.65
N GLU A 204 6.05 37.31 -4.85
CA GLU A 204 5.62 37.21 -3.45
C GLU A 204 4.15 36.78 -3.31
N GLU A 205 3.27 37.21 -4.21
CA GLU A 205 1.89 36.72 -4.28
C GLU A 205 1.85 35.23 -4.65
N MET A 206 2.70 34.76 -5.57
CA MET A 206 2.82 33.34 -5.94
C MET A 206 3.38 32.47 -4.81
N LYS A 207 4.36 32.97 -4.04
CA LYS A 207 4.91 32.26 -2.87
C LYS A 207 3.86 32.04 -1.77
N ASN A 208 2.83 32.90 -1.72
CA ASN A 208 1.78 32.89 -0.69
C ASN A 208 0.41 32.39 -1.21
N ALA A 209 0.30 32.05 -2.49
CA ALA A 209 -0.93 31.50 -3.08
C ALA A 209 -1.08 30.00 -2.77
N PRO A 210 -2.32 29.48 -2.62
CA PRO A 210 -2.56 28.04 -2.56
C PRO A 210 -2.03 27.36 -3.84
N PRO A 211 -1.51 26.11 -3.75
CA PRO A 211 -0.71 25.51 -4.81
C PRO A 211 -1.47 25.41 -6.13
N MET A 212 -1.09 26.27 -7.09
CA MET A 212 -1.53 26.23 -8.48
C MET A 212 -0.53 25.41 -9.30
N VAL A 213 -1.03 24.44 -10.06
CA VAL A 213 -0.27 23.61 -10.99
C VAL A 213 0.19 24.47 -12.16
N PHE A 214 1.46 24.89 -12.19
CA PHE A 214 2.03 25.64 -13.32
C PHE A 214 2.46 24.70 -14.47
N PRO A 215 2.03 24.95 -15.72
CA PRO A 215 2.44 24.20 -16.89
C PRO A 215 3.76 24.76 -17.47
N PHE A 216 4.74 23.91 -17.77
CA PHE A 216 5.96 24.33 -18.46
C PHE A 216 5.69 24.60 -19.96
N PRO A 217 6.10 25.76 -20.51
CA PRO A 217 5.95 26.06 -21.93
C PRO A 217 7.22 25.69 -22.71
N GLY A 218 7.09 24.75 -23.65
CA GLY A 218 8.16 24.45 -24.61
C GLY A 218 7.95 23.14 -25.36
N GLY A 219 7.10 23.15 -26.39
CA GLY A 219 6.95 22.01 -27.31
C GLY A 219 5.59 21.88 -27.96
N SER A 220 5.15 22.88 -28.71
CA SER A 220 3.99 22.77 -29.59
C SER A 220 4.32 21.93 -30.84
N GLY A 221 3.63 20.80 -31.03
CA GLY A 221 3.70 20.07 -32.31
C GLY A 221 3.19 18.62 -32.33
N GLY A 222 1.89 18.39 -32.07
CA GLY A 222 1.04 17.37 -32.70
C GLY A 222 1.33 15.85 -32.53
N GLY A 223 0.45 15.16 -31.78
CA GLY A 223 0.22 13.69 -31.90
C GLY A 223 0.01 12.97 -30.57
N PRO A 224 -0.89 11.96 -30.46
CA PRO A 224 -1.65 11.69 -29.24
C PRO A 224 -0.94 10.74 -28.27
N GLY A 225 -0.83 11.15 -27.01
CA GLY A 225 -0.47 10.28 -25.89
C GLY A 225 0.57 10.87 -24.95
N GLY A 226 0.28 10.82 -23.66
CA GLY A 226 1.31 10.79 -22.62
C GLY A 226 1.32 11.97 -21.64
N PHE A 227 1.13 11.59 -20.37
CA PHE A 227 1.55 12.28 -19.15
C PHE A 227 0.68 13.44 -18.64
N GLY A 228 -0.54 13.09 -18.25
CA GLY A 228 -1.33 13.86 -17.28
C GLY A 228 -0.90 13.55 -15.85
N GLY A 229 -0.06 14.41 -15.26
CA GLY A 229 0.22 14.45 -13.83
C GLY A 229 -0.83 15.30 -13.12
N GLY A 230 -2.04 14.76 -12.96
CA GLY A 230 -3.06 15.31 -12.08
C GLY A 230 -2.90 14.79 -10.65
N ALA A 231 -3.45 15.53 -9.69
CA ALA A 231 -3.71 15.12 -8.31
C ALA A 231 -3.83 13.61 -8.17
N GLY A 232 -3.03 13.03 -7.26
CA GLY A 232 -2.89 11.61 -6.95
C GLY A 232 -3.62 10.72 -7.94
N GLY A 233 -2.87 10.12 -8.89
CA GLY A 233 -3.38 9.19 -9.89
C GLY A 233 -4.11 8.02 -9.25
N GLY A 234 -5.31 8.28 -8.76
CA GLY A 234 -6.30 7.30 -8.37
C GLY A 234 -6.60 6.60 -9.65
N GLN A 235 -6.18 5.34 -9.72
CA GLN A 235 -6.73 4.43 -10.71
C GLN A 235 -8.25 4.65 -10.70
N PRO A 236 -8.88 4.90 -11.86
CA PRO A 236 -10.32 5.05 -11.91
C PRO A 236 -10.92 3.86 -11.17
N ASN A 237 -11.84 4.12 -10.24
CA ASN A 237 -12.52 3.12 -9.41
C ASN A 237 -11.79 2.64 -8.12
N MET A 238 -10.80 3.36 -7.59
CA MET A 238 -10.12 3.01 -6.32
C MET A 238 -10.98 3.17 -5.04
N GLY A 239 -11.90 4.14 -4.99
CA GLY A 239 -12.57 4.56 -3.75
C GLY A 239 -11.72 5.51 -2.90
N SER A 240 -12.22 5.94 -1.73
CA SER A 240 -11.50 6.85 -0.82
C SER A 240 -11.71 6.48 0.65
N GLY A 241 -10.72 6.78 1.50
CA GLY A 241 -10.80 6.52 2.94
C GLY A 241 -11.04 5.04 3.26
N LEU A 242 -12.12 4.75 3.98
CA LEU A 242 -12.56 3.37 4.30
C LEU A 242 -13.47 2.74 3.24
N GLU A 243 -13.82 3.50 2.20
CA GLU A 243 -14.68 3.09 1.08
C GLU A 243 -13.85 2.66 -0.15
N ILE A 244 -12.67 2.07 0.09
CA ILE A 244 -11.84 1.49 -0.97
C ILE A 244 -12.59 0.38 -1.69
N ASN A 245 -12.71 0.51 -3.00
CA ASN A 245 -13.42 -0.42 -3.85
C ASN A 245 -12.76 -1.82 -3.79
N PRO A 246 -13.50 -2.90 -3.46
CA PRO A 246 -12.96 -4.27 -3.44
C PRO A 246 -12.39 -4.72 -4.79
N LEU A 247 -12.78 -4.06 -5.88
CA LEU A 247 -12.28 -4.25 -7.23
C LEU A 247 -11.27 -3.17 -7.64
N ALA A 248 -10.52 -2.57 -6.70
CA ALA A 248 -9.40 -1.71 -7.07
C ALA A 248 -8.30 -2.49 -7.81
N GLY A 249 -7.55 -1.82 -8.70
CA GLY A 249 -6.41 -2.44 -9.39
C GLY A 249 -6.74 -3.54 -10.40
N LEU A 250 -7.99 -3.62 -10.89
CA LEU A 250 -8.43 -4.65 -11.86
C LEU A 250 -7.65 -4.67 -13.18
N THR A 251 -7.15 -3.52 -13.61
CA THR A 251 -6.47 -3.38 -14.90
C THR A 251 -4.97 -3.17 -14.75
N ASP A 252 -4.45 -3.30 -13.53
CA ASP A 252 -3.04 -3.08 -13.25
C ASP A 252 -2.21 -4.31 -13.69
N PRO A 253 -1.34 -4.17 -14.72
CA PRO A 253 -0.51 -5.28 -15.18
C PRO A 253 0.58 -5.65 -14.17
N SER A 254 0.91 -4.79 -13.20
CA SER A 254 1.85 -5.09 -12.11
C SER A 254 1.22 -5.93 -10.98
N LYS A 255 -0.08 -6.25 -11.08
CA LYS A 255 -0.85 -7.01 -10.09
C LYS A 255 -1.61 -8.16 -10.74
N PRO A 256 -0.94 -9.13 -11.40
CA PRO A 256 -1.61 -10.22 -12.12
C PRO A 256 -2.52 -11.09 -11.24
N LEU A 257 -2.28 -11.24 -9.93
CA LEU A 257 -3.24 -11.92 -9.04
C LEU A 257 -4.59 -11.20 -8.97
N ARG A 258 -4.66 -9.91 -9.28
CA ARG A 258 -5.91 -9.17 -9.41
C ARG A 258 -6.36 -9.13 -10.86
N SER A 259 -5.52 -8.60 -11.76
CA SER A 259 -5.93 -8.35 -13.14
C SER A 259 -6.25 -9.60 -13.95
N LYS A 260 -5.62 -10.74 -13.65
CA LYS A 260 -5.89 -12.02 -14.34
C LYS A 260 -7.01 -12.80 -13.68
N ILE A 261 -7.03 -12.88 -12.35
CA ILE A 261 -8.06 -13.63 -11.60
C ILE A 261 -9.43 -13.01 -11.82
N PHE A 262 -9.54 -11.69 -11.76
CA PHE A 262 -10.82 -11.00 -11.92
C PHE A 262 -11.28 -10.87 -13.39
N ALA A 263 -10.43 -11.23 -14.35
CA ALA A 263 -10.83 -11.41 -15.75
C ALA A 263 -11.66 -12.70 -15.92
N VAL A 264 -11.56 -13.66 -14.99
CA VAL A 264 -12.38 -14.89 -14.98
C VAL A 264 -13.67 -14.61 -14.20
N PRO A 265 -14.86 -14.62 -14.85
CA PRO A 265 -16.11 -14.23 -14.18
C PRO A 265 -16.44 -15.05 -12.94
N GLU A 266 -16.21 -16.37 -12.99
CA GLU A 266 -16.47 -17.27 -11.86
C GLU A 266 -15.56 -16.97 -10.65
N LEU A 267 -14.27 -16.72 -10.88
CA LEU A 267 -13.34 -16.39 -9.81
C LEU A 267 -13.63 -15.01 -9.20
N LYS A 268 -14.01 -14.03 -10.04
CA LYS A 268 -14.45 -12.72 -9.56
C LYS A 268 -15.72 -12.84 -8.68
N GLN A 269 -16.69 -13.65 -9.08
CA GLN A 269 -17.90 -13.88 -8.29
C GLN A 269 -17.58 -14.59 -6.97
N ALA A 270 -16.74 -15.62 -6.99
CA ALA A 270 -16.30 -16.32 -5.78
C ALA A 270 -15.55 -15.38 -4.82
N TYR A 271 -14.67 -14.52 -5.34
CA TYR A 271 -14.01 -13.46 -4.56
C TYR A 271 -15.01 -12.50 -3.91
N LEU A 272 -15.97 -11.98 -4.67
CA LEU A 272 -16.99 -11.07 -4.12
C LEU A 272 -17.86 -11.76 -3.06
N ALA A 273 -18.07 -13.07 -3.16
CA ALA A 273 -18.71 -13.85 -2.10
C ALA A 273 -17.86 -13.89 -0.82
N LYS A 274 -16.52 -14.05 -0.92
CA LYS A 274 -15.61 -13.95 0.24
C LYS A 274 -15.63 -12.56 0.88
N ILE A 275 -15.66 -11.49 0.08
CA ILE A 275 -15.81 -10.12 0.58
C ILE A 275 -17.11 -9.94 1.38
N ARG A 276 -18.24 -10.47 0.87
CA ARG A 276 -19.50 -10.44 1.61
C ARG A 276 -19.44 -11.28 2.88
N GLN A 277 -18.84 -12.46 2.83
CA GLN A 277 -18.65 -13.31 3.99
C GLN A 277 -17.84 -12.58 5.07
N LEU A 278 -16.68 -12.01 4.71
CA LEU A 278 -15.85 -11.19 5.61
C LEU A 278 -16.66 -10.07 6.29
N ALA A 279 -17.48 -9.35 5.51
CA ALA A 279 -18.31 -8.27 6.04
C ALA A 279 -19.45 -8.75 6.95
N GLN A 280 -20.03 -9.91 6.67
CA GLN A 280 -21.13 -10.49 7.45
C GLN A 280 -20.63 -11.14 8.74
N GLU A 281 -19.49 -11.82 8.68
CA GLU A 281 -19.02 -12.73 9.71
C GLU A 281 -17.93 -12.12 10.59
N ASP A 282 -16.90 -11.52 9.98
CA ASP A 282 -15.64 -11.19 10.67
C ASP A 282 -15.49 -9.70 11.00
N LEU A 283 -16.08 -8.81 10.20
CA LEU A 283 -16.07 -7.37 10.46
C LEU A 283 -17.16 -6.90 11.45
N ASP A 284 -17.93 -7.84 12.01
CA ASP A 284 -18.92 -7.50 13.04
C ASP A 284 -18.21 -7.12 14.35
N TRP A 285 -18.30 -5.85 14.74
CA TRP A 285 -17.68 -5.35 15.96
C TRP A 285 -18.14 -6.12 17.21
N ALA A 286 -19.40 -6.57 17.27
CA ALA A 286 -19.88 -7.35 18.41
C ALA A 286 -19.12 -8.67 18.61
N LYS A 287 -18.57 -9.24 17.53
CA LYS A 287 -17.74 -10.44 17.58
C LYS A 287 -16.25 -10.12 17.76
N MET A 288 -15.78 -8.99 17.23
CA MET A 288 -14.38 -8.60 17.31
C MET A 288 -14.00 -7.93 18.63
N ALA A 289 -14.92 -7.20 19.26
CA ALA A 289 -14.68 -6.45 20.50
C ALA A 289 -14.12 -7.32 21.64
N PRO A 290 -14.59 -8.57 21.89
CA PRO A 290 -13.99 -9.45 22.90
C PRO A 290 -12.52 -9.77 22.61
N THR A 291 -12.16 -10.01 21.35
CA THR A 291 -10.77 -10.29 20.94
C THR A 291 -9.89 -9.05 21.13
N VAL A 292 -10.34 -7.88 20.68
CA VAL A 292 -9.62 -6.62 20.87
C VAL A 292 -9.42 -6.32 22.35
N LYS A 293 -10.45 -6.54 23.18
CA LYS A 293 -10.35 -6.39 24.63
C LYS A 293 -9.33 -7.36 25.22
N ALA A 294 -9.38 -8.65 24.87
CA ALA A 294 -8.45 -9.65 25.39
C ALA A 294 -7.00 -9.31 25.02
N LEU A 295 -6.74 -8.86 23.79
CA LEU A 295 -5.41 -8.42 23.34
C LEU A 295 -4.97 -7.14 24.05
N ARG A 296 -5.85 -6.16 24.21
CA ARG A 296 -5.57 -4.93 24.98
C ARG A 296 -5.17 -5.27 26.41
N ASP A 297 -5.98 -6.08 27.09
CA ASP A 297 -5.75 -6.45 28.49
C ASP A 297 -4.43 -7.23 28.66
N LEU A 298 -4.08 -8.06 27.67
CA LEU A 298 -2.82 -8.82 27.66
C LEU A 298 -1.58 -7.91 27.62
N VAL A 299 -1.63 -6.80 26.89
CA VAL A 299 -0.47 -5.92 26.67
C VAL A 299 -0.51 -4.62 27.48
N ASP A 300 -1.61 -4.33 28.19
CA ASP A 300 -1.87 -3.03 28.83
C ASP A 300 -0.73 -2.56 29.74
N ALA A 301 -0.28 -3.42 30.65
CA ALA A 301 0.77 -3.09 31.61
C ALA A 301 2.10 -2.77 30.90
N GLU A 302 2.43 -3.53 29.84
CA GLU A 302 3.65 -3.34 29.06
C GLU A 302 3.60 -2.04 28.25
N ILE A 303 2.48 -1.73 27.60
CA ILE A 303 2.32 -0.48 26.84
C ILE A 303 2.37 0.74 27.77
N LYS A 304 1.80 0.63 28.97
CA LYS A 304 1.85 1.70 29.97
C LYS A 304 3.28 1.97 30.43
N ALA A 305 4.06 0.92 30.69
CA ALA A 305 5.45 1.01 31.13
C ALA A 305 6.43 1.39 30.01
N ASP A 306 6.10 1.13 28.74
CA ASP A 306 6.99 1.36 27.61
C ASP A 306 7.39 2.83 27.46
N THR A 307 8.69 3.11 27.44
CA THR A 307 9.27 4.44 27.26
C THR A 307 9.66 4.76 25.82
N ARG A 308 9.50 3.80 24.90
CA ARG A 308 9.84 3.89 23.46
C ARG A 308 8.62 3.82 22.55
N LYS A 309 7.41 3.98 23.10
CA LYS A 309 6.15 3.94 22.35
C LYS A 309 6.02 5.07 21.33
N LEU A 310 5.47 4.72 20.17
CA LEU A 310 5.22 5.63 19.04
C LEU A 310 4.01 6.55 19.26
N THR A 311 3.08 6.11 20.10
CA THR A 311 1.85 6.84 20.47
C THR A 311 1.70 6.90 21.98
N SER A 312 0.82 7.77 22.49
CA SER A 312 0.57 7.85 23.93
C SER A 312 -0.24 6.64 24.43
N TYR A 313 -0.13 6.33 25.72
CA TYR A 313 -0.96 5.29 26.33
C TYR A 313 -2.47 5.60 26.19
N GLN A 314 -2.85 6.88 26.27
CA GLN A 314 -4.24 7.29 26.03
C GLN A 314 -4.68 7.05 24.57
N ALA A 315 -3.80 7.27 23.59
CA ALA A 315 -4.10 6.96 22.20
C ALA A 315 -4.32 5.46 21.98
N PHE A 316 -3.52 4.61 22.63
CA PHE A 316 -3.73 3.15 22.65
C PHE A 316 -5.09 2.76 23.26
N LEU A 317 -5.44 3.34 24.41
CA LEU A 317 -6.74 3.09 25.04
C LEU A 317 -7.90 3.52 24.12
N ASN A 318 -7.78 4.69 23.50
CA ASN A 318 -8.80 5.20 22.60
C ASN A 318 -8.92 4.35 21.33
N SER A 319 -7.80 3.96 20.69
CA SER A 319 -7.83 3.22 19.43
C SER A 319 -8.42 1.81 19.58
N THR A 320 -8.36 1.25 20.79
CA THR A 320 -8.85 -0.09 21.12
C THR A 320 -10.13 -0.09 21.97
N ALA A 321 -10.70 1.08 22.27
CA ALA A 321 -11.88 1.21 23.12
C ALA A 321 -13.12 0.58 22.48
N ASP A 322 -13.97 -0.01 23.32
CA ASP A 322 -15.31 -0.45 22.88
C ASP A 322 -16.24 0.74 22.65
N SER A 323 -16.08 1.83 23.40
CA SER A 323 -16.81 3.08 23.19
C SER A 323 -15.86 4.26 23.34
N LEU A 324 -15.92 5.20 22.41
CA LEU A 324 -15.18 6.45 22.50
C LEU A 324 -16.01 7.52 23.25
N PRO A 325 -15.38 8.36 24.08
CA PRO A 325 -15.94 9.64 24.51
C PRO A 325 -16.38 10.49 23.32
N GLU A 326 -17.41 11.34 23.47
CA GLU A 326 -17.96 12.17 22.37
C GLU A 326 -16.92 13.12 21.74
N ASP A 327 -15.90 13.50 22.50
CA ASP A 327 -14.81 14.41 22.16
C ASP A 327 -13.53 13.71 21.65
N ALA A 328 -13.46 12.38 21.72
CA ALA A 328 -12.37 11.61 21.13
C ALA A 328 -12.58 11.51 19.60
N GLY A 329 -11.66 12.07 18.83
CA GLY A 329 -11.67 12.00 17.36
C GLY A 329 -11.91 10.58 16.86
N ARG A 330 -13.08 10.33 16.26
CA ARG A 330 -13.56 8.98 15.92
C ARG A 330 -12.79 8.28 14.81
N SER A 331 -11.99 9.02 14.03
CA SER A 331 -11.45 8.53 12.74
C SER A 331 -10.48 7.36 12.86
N ASP A 332 -9.82 7.18 14.00
CA ASP A 332 -8.64 6.29 14.10
C ASP A 332 -8.84 5.10 15.06
N SER A 333 -10.09 4.81 15.47
CA SER A 333 -10.38 3.64 16.31
C SER A 333 -10.64 2.38 15.50
N LEU A 334 -10.25 1.21 16.03
CA LEU A 334 -10.58 -0.08 15.45
C LEU A 334 -12.10 -0.24 15.30
N ARG A 335 -12.88 0.16 16.30
CA ARG A 335 -14.34 0.12 16.20
C ARG A 335 -14.86 0.88 14.98
N HIS A 336 -14.40 2.12 14.79
CA HIS A 336 -14.80 2.93 13.64
C HIS A 336 -14.43 2.25 12.32
N PHE A 337 -13.20 1.73 12.20
CA PHE A 337 -12.78 0.97 11.03
C PHE A 337 -13.74 -0.18 10.73
N PHE A 338 -13.96 -1.07 11.71
CA PHE A 338 -14.76 -2.27 11.54
C PHE A 338 -16.21 -1.94 11.14
N GLU A 339 -16.86 -0.99 11.84
CA GLU A 339 -18.23 -0.59 11.55
C GLU A 339 -18.37 0.09 10.18
N ALA A 340 -17.48 1.04 9.86
CA ALA A 340 -17.53 1.77 8.59
C ALA A 340 -17.20 0.85 7.40
N ARG A 341 -16.15 0.03 7.53
CA ARG A 341 -15.73 -0.90 6.48
C ARG A 341 -16.79 -1.96 6.25
N ARG A 342 -17.36 -2.54 7.31
CA ARG A 342 -18.49 -3.47 7.22
C ARG A 342 -19.68 -2.86 6.50
N LYS A 343 -20.10 -1.65 6.91
CA LYS A 343 -21.23 -0.94 6.29
C LYS A 343 -20.99 -0.76 4.79
N PHE A 344 -19.79 -0.33 4.40
CA PHE A 344 -19.45 -0.16 2.99
C PHE A 344 -19.51 -1.49 2.23
N LEU A 345 -18.86 -2.54 2.72
CA LEU A 345 -18.78 -3.83 2.02
C LEU A 345 -20.14 -4.55 1.91
N LEU A 346 -21.02 -4.44 2.90
CA LEU A 346 -22.38 -4.98 2.83
C LEU A 346 -23.26 -4.29 1.79
N ASN A 347 -23.02 -3.01 1.53
CA ASN A 347 -23.75 -2.21 0.54
C ASN A 347 -23.03 -2.13 -0.81
N PHE A 348 -21.87 -2.79 -0.95
CA PHE A 348 -21.09 -2.72 -2.18
C PHE A 348 -21.85 -3.36 -3.34
N GLN A 349 -22.04 -2.58 -4.40
CA GLN A 349 -22.55 -3.02 -5.68
C GLN A 349 -21.49 -2.76 -6.76
N GLU A 350 -21.25 -3.74 -7.61
CA GLU A 350 -20.42 -3.53 -8.79
C GLU A 350 -21.13 -2.53 -9.71
N SER A 351 -20.48 -1.38 -9.98
CA SER A 351 -21.00 -0.42 -10.95
C SER A 351 -21.26 -1.15 -12.29
N PRO A 352 -22.42 -0.93 -12.93
CA PRO A 352 -22.66 -1.49 -14.25
C PRO A 352 -21.52 -1.04 -15.16
N ARG A 353 -20.80 -1.98 -15.79
CA ARG A 353 -19.77 -1.63 -16.79
C ARG A 353 -20.39 -0.62 -17.76
N ALA A 354 -19.78 0.56 -17.88
CA ALA A 354 -20.03 1.39 -19.05
C ALA A 354 -19.71 0.50 -20.27
N LYS A 355 -20.73 0.26 -21.10
CA LYS A 355 -20.63 -0.56 -22.30
C LYS A 355 -19.65 0.05 -23.30
#